data_AF-A0A445FCN9-F1
#
_entry.id   AF-A0A445FCN9-F1
#
_cell.length_a   1.000
_cell.length_b   1.000
_cell.length_c   1.000
_cell.angle_alpha   90.00
_cell.angle_beta   90.00
_cell.angle_gamma   90.00
#
_symmetry.space_group_name_H-M   'P 1'
#
loop_
_entity.id
_entity.type
_entity.pdbx_description
1 polymer ?
#
loop_
_entity_poly.entity_id
_entity_poly.type
_entity_poly.pdbx_seq_one_letter_code
_entity_poly.pdbx_strand_id
1 'polypeptide(L)'
;MNFYSSFEEVEIQWDGDAFKKMKNLKTLIIRSGHFSKGPKHFPKSLRVLEWWRYPSHYFPYDFQMEKLAIFNLPDCGFTSRELAAMLKKKFVNLTSLNFDSCQHLTQIPDVSCVPHLQKLSFKDCDNLYAIHPSVGFLEKLRILDAEGCSRLKNFPPIKLTSLEQLKLGYCHSLENFPEILGKMENITELHLEQTPVKKFTLSFRNLTRLRTLFLCFPRNQTNGCTGIFLSNICPMRESPELINVIGVGWEGCLFRKEDEGAENVSLTTSSNVQFLDLRNCNLSDDFFRIALPCFANVMRLNLSRNNFTVIPECIKECRFLTMLDLNYCERLREIRGIPPNLKYFYAKECLSLTSSCRSMLLSQELHEAGGTYFLLPRARIPEWFEFQTSEFPISFWFRNKFPAIAICHVIERVAEFSSSRGWTYRPDIRTKVIINGNANLFYSMDLGSDCSVLFDPRDDKVTDNLDEALLENEWNHAEVTCPGFTFTFAPTFIKTGLHVLKQESNMEDIRFSDPCRKTKLENHFNSSKPENQRWVGNDVAKTQVVQQQQLMGSFLSRMWHWALVFLISCRRNNQ
;
A
#
# COMPACT_ATOMS: atom_id res chain seq x y z
N MET A 1 16.57 -11.88 -14.80
CA MET A 1 17.98 -11.45 -14.73
C MET A 1 18.83 -12.68 -14.44
N ASN A 2 19.60 -13.15 -15.41
CA ASN A 2 20.49 -14.29 -15.25
C ASN A 2 21.74 -13.87 -14.46
N PHE A 3 21.71 -14.04 -13.15
CA PHE A 3 22.92 -14.04 -12.33
C PHE A 3 23.58 -15.42 -12.39
N TYR A 4 24.14 -15.77 -13.55
CA TYR A 4 25.19 -16.79 -13.60
C TYR A 4 26.40 -16.19 -14.29
N SER A 5 27.40 -15.94 -13.45
CA SER A 5 28.75 -15.52 -13.78
C SER A 5 29.32 -16.30 -14.96
N SER A 6 29.97 -15.59 -15.87
CA SER A 6 30.75 -16.07 -17.00
C SER A 6 32.05 -16.78 -16.57
N PHE A 7 31.93 -17.82 -15.75
CA PHE A 7 33.02 -18.79 -15.61
C PHE A 7 32.88 -19.81 -16.72
N GLU A 8 33.97 -20.10 -17.44
CA GLU A 8 34.04 -21.27 -18.32
C GLU A 8 33.70 -22.51 -17.49
N GLU A 9 32.49 -23.04 -17.68
CA GLU A 9 32.08 -24.25 -16.99
C GLU A 9 32.84 -25.42 -17.59
N VAL A 10 33.83 -25.90 -16.85
CA VAL A 10 34.60 -27.08 -17.23
C VAL A 10 33.66 -28.28 -17.29
N GLU A 11 33.56 -28.89 -18.48
CA GLU A 11 32.82 -30.12 -18.66
C GLU A 11 33.51 -31.27 -17.90
N ILE A 12 32.76 -31.90 -17.00
CA ILE A 12 33.20 -33.03 -16.20
C ILE A 12 33.11 -34.29 -17.05
N GLN A 13 34.27 -34.77 -17.47
CA GLN A 13 34.39 -36.05 -18.18
C GLN A 13 34.25 -37.22 -17.20
N TRP A 14 33.30 -38.12 -17.48
CA TRP A 14 33.10 -39.34 -16.70
C TRP A 14 32.45 -40.45 -17.53
N ASP A 15 32.52 -41.69 -17.03
CA ASP A 15 32.03 -42.88 -17.72
C ASP A 15 30.55 -43.23 -17.43
N GLY A 16 29.93 -42.55 -16.46
CA GLY A 16 28.55 -42.77 -16.01
C GLY A 16 28.33 -44.02 -15.15
N ASP A 17 29.39 -44.75 -14.78
CA ASP A 17 29.31 -46.02 -14.05
C ASP A 17 29.54 -45.87 -12.53
N ALA A 18 29.91 -44.67 -12.05
CA ALA A 18 30.26 -44.39 -10.66
C ALA A 18 29.18 -44.87 -9.65
N PHE A 19 27.89 -44.70 -9.97
CA PHE A 19 26.80 -45.06 -9.06
C PHE A 19 26.49 -46.55 -8.99
N LYS A 20 27.02 -47.37 -9.92
CA LYS A 20 26.77 -48.82 -9.97
C LYS A 20 27.20 -49.53 -8.68
N LYS A 21 28.30 -49.07 -8.07
CA LYS A 21 28.86 -49.65 -6.84
C LYS A 21 28.21 -49.08 -5.56
N MET A 22 27.50 -47.96 -5.65
CA MET A 22 26.94 -47.22 -4.51
C MET A 22 25.58 -47.77 -4.04
N LYS A 23 25.52 -49.07 -3.72
CA LYS A 23 24.28 -49.83 -3.46
C LYS A 23 23.40 -49.33 -2.30
N ASN A 24 23.97 -48.51 -1.41
CA ASN A 24 23.29 -47.96 -0.21
C ASN A 24 22.96 -46.46 -0.32
N LEU A 25 23.29 -45.82 -1.44
CA LEU A 25 23.07 -44.38 -1.62
C LEU A 25 21.57 -44.07 -1.62
N LYS A 26 21.13 -43.25 -0.66
CA LYS A 26 19.73 -42.83 -0.52
C LYS A 26 19.46 -41.41 -1.05
N THR A 27 20.48 -40.56 -1.01
CA THR A 27 20.37 -39.15 -1.38
C THR A 27 21.49 -38.82 -2.34
N LEU A 28 21.14 -38.31 -3.52
CA LEU A 28 22.07 -37.76 -4.48
C LEU A 28 21.65 -36.32 -4.77
N ILE A 29 22.55 -35.39 -4.51
CA ILE A 29 22.34 -33.96 -4.74
C ILE A 29 23.55 -33.43 -5.52
N ILE A 30 23.29 -32.95 -6.73
CA ILE A 30 24.28 -32.33 -7.62
C ILE A 30 23.71 -30.98 -8.05
N ARG A 31 24.32 -29.89 -7.58
CA ARG A 31 23.87 -28.50 -7.81
C ARG A 31 24.73 -27.72 -8.80
N SER A 32 25.85 -28.30 -9.21
CA SER A 32 26.82 -27.70 -10.11
C SER A 32 27.60 -28.80 -10.82
N GLY A 33 28.23 -28.44 -11.94
CA GLY A 33 28.99 -29.36 -12.80
C GLY A 33 28.23 -29.71 -14.07
N HIS A 34 28.85 -29.46 -15.21
CA HIS A 34 28.35 -29.85 -16.52
C HIS A 34 28.95 -31.21 -16.89
N PHE A 35 28.18 -32.29 -16.75
CA PHE A 35 28.68 -33.65 -16.99
C PHE A 35 28.57 -34.02 -18.47
N SER A 36 29.61 -34.63 -19.04
CA SER A 36 29.61 -34.95 -20.49
C SER A 36 28.61 -36.03 -20.90
N LYS A 37 28.14 -36.86 -19.95
CA LYS A 37 27.22 -37.98 -20.20
C LYS A 37 26.26 -38.24 -19.04
N GLY A 38 25.12 -38.85 -19.34
CA GLY A 38 24.19 -39.43 -18.37
C GLY A 38 24.78 -40.56 -17.52
N PRO A 39 24.30 -40.76 -16.28
CA PRO A 39 24.58 -41.99 -15.54
C PRO A 39 23.98 -43.19 -16.27
N LYS A 40 24.72 -44.30 -16.32
CA LYS A 40 24.23 -45.58 -16.88
C LYS A 40 23.45 -46.39 -15.86
N HIS A 41 23.66 -46.12 -14.57
CA HIS A 41 23.01 -46.82 -13.46
C HIS A 41 22.65 -45.85 -12.35
N PHE A 42 21.52 -46.11 -11.68
CA PHE A 42 21.17 -45.50 -10.41
C PHE A 42 20.96 -46.60 -9.35
N PRO A 43 21.32 -46.35 -8.08
CA PRO A 43 21.16 -47.34 -7.04
C PRO A 43 19.68 -47.48 -6.63
N LYS A 44 19.21 -48.72 -6.48
CA LYS A 44 17.82 -49.03 -6.07
C LYS A 44 17.46 -48.53 -4.66
N SER A 45 18.45 -48.08 -3.89
CA SER A 45 18.30 -47.48 -2.56
C SER A 45 17.95 -45.99 -2.61
N LEU A 46 17.92 -45.35 -3.79
CA LEU A 46 17.69 -43.91 -3.89
C LEU A 46 16.29 -43.53 -3.37
N ARG A 47 16.22 -42.39 -2.70
CA ARG A 47 15.02 -41.78 -2.10
C ARG A 47 14.91 -40.31 -2.49
N VAL A 48 16.06 -39.64 -2.60
CA VAL A 48 16.17 -38.24 -2.99
C VAL A 48 17.13 -38.14 -4.16
N LEU A 49 16.65 -37.55 -5.25
CA LEU A 49 17.46 -37.17 -6.39
C LEU A 49 17.22 -35.70 -6.69
N GLU A 50 18.26 -34.89 -6.50
CA GLU A 50 18.32 -33.50 -6.96
C GLU A 50 19.52 -33.39 -7.90
N TRP A 51 19.28 -33.11 -9.18
CA TRP A 51 20.37 -33.00 -10.14
C TRP A 51 20.11 -31.87 -11.12
N TRP A 52 20.78 -30.74 -10.88
CA TRP A 52 20.76 -29.57 -11.71
C TRP A 52 21.47 -29.87 -13.04
N ARG A 53 20.87 -29.47 -14.16
CA ARG A 53 21.45 -29.69 -15.50
C ARG A 53 21.77 -31.15 -15.76
N TYR A 54 20.78 -32.00 -15.46
CA TYR A 54 20.90 -33.44 -15.67
C TYR A 54 21.34 -33.74 -17.12
N PRO A 55 22.46 -34.46 -17.32
CA PRO A 55 23.21 -34.49 -18.58
C PRO A 55 22.66 -35.47 -19.63
N SER A 56 21.41 -35.91 -19.50
CA SER A 56 20.79 -36.89 -20.40
C SER A 56 19.32 -36.57 -20.60
N HIS A 57 18.76 -37.07 -21.70
CA HIS A 57 17.34 -36.98 -22.05
C HIS A 57 16.51 -38.18 -21.55
N TYR A 58 17.17 -39.14 -20.90
CA TYR A 58 16.53 -40.33 -20.38
C TYR A 58 17.20 -40.82 -19.09
N PHE A 59 16.46 -41.64 -18.36
CA PHE A 59 16.96 -42.40 -17.24
C PHE A 59 17.37 -43.80 -17.68
N PRO A 60 18.33 -44.44 -16.98
CA PRO A 60 18.59 -45.86 -17.13
C PRO A 60 17.30 -46.68 -17.11
N TYR A 61 17.20 -47.65 -18.02
CA TYR A 61 16.01 -48.49 -18.15
C TYR A 61 15.76 -49.31 -16.86
N ASP A 62 16.83 -49.73 -16.19
CA ASP A 62 16.82 -50.47 -14.93
C ASP A 62 16.51 -49.60 -13.70
N PHE A 63 16.37 -48.28 -13.86
CA PHE A 63 16.11 -47.38 -12.75
C PHE A 63 14.66 -47.47 -12.25
N GLN A 64 14.54 -48.08 -11.07
CA GLN A 64 13.33 -48.24 -10.27
C GLN A 64 13.05 -46.99 -9.42
N MET A 65 11.93 -46.31 -9.70
CA MET A 65 11.56 -45.03 -9.10
C MET A 65 10.57 -45.16 -7.94
N GLU A 66 10.12 -46.37 -7.57
CA GLU A 66 9.05 -46.57 -6.58
C GLU A 66 9.42 -46.03 -5.19
N LYS A 67 10.71 -46.06 -4.87
CA LYS A 67 11.26 -45.62 -3.59
C LYS A 67 11.55 -44.12 -3.54
N LEU A 68 11.54 -43.41 -4.67
CA LEU A 68 11.80 -41.97 -4.69
C LEU A 68 10.69 -41.21 -3.98
N ALA A 69 11.08 -40.30 -3.09
CA ALA A 69 10.24 -39.33 -2.43
C ALA A 69 10.44 -37.92 -3.01
N ILE A 70 11.69 -37.57 -3.34
CA ILE A 70 12.04 -36.27 -3.92
C ILE A 70 12.76 -36.50 -5.25
N PHE A 71 12.26 -35.85 -6.29
CA PHE A 71 12.82 -35.93 -7.63
C PHE A 71 12.82 -34.56 -8.29
N ASN A 72 13.98 -33.92 -8.29
CA ASN A 72 14.17 -32.53 -8.71
C ASN A 72 15.26 -32.49 -9.78
N LEU A 73 14.92 -32.02 -10.98
CA LEU A 73 15.82 -31.88 -12.12
C LEU A 73 15.73 -30.46 -12.69
N PRO A 74 16.11 -29.42 -11.93
CA PRO A 74 16.08 -28.06 -12.46
C PRO A 74 17.10 -27.92 -13.60
N ASP A 75 16.77 -27.06 -14.56
CA ASP A 75 17.56 -26.73 -15.73
C ASP A 75 17.96 -27.98 -16.55
N CYS A 76 17.08 -28.99 -16.59
CA CYS A 76 17.34 -30.21 -17.36
C CYS A 76 16.93 -30.05 -18.83
N GLY A 77 17.59 -30.81 -19.70
CA GLY A 77 17.32 -30.81 -21.14
C GLY A 77 16.05 -31.52 -21.58
N PHE A 78 15.17 -31.94 -20.65
CA PHE A 78 14.02 -32.76 -20.99
C PHE A 78 13.01 -32.01 -21.87
N THR A 79 12.59 -32.67 -22.93
CA THR A 79 11.40 -32.27 -23.68
C THR A 79 10.13 -32.75 -22.97
N SER A 80 8.98 -32.14 -23.28
CA SER A 80 7.66 -32.56 -22.77
C SER A 80 7.37 -34.06 -23.04
N ARG A 81 7.88 -34.59 -24.16
CA ARG A 81 7.74 -36.01 -24.55
C ARG A 81 8.57 -36.93 -23.65
N GLU A 82 9.79 -36.52 -23.31
CA GLU A 82 10.67 -37.27 -22.41
C GLU A 82 10.12 -37.27 -20.99
N LEU A 83 9.63 -36.11 -20.52
CA LEU A 83 8.92 -36.00 -19.26
C LEU A 83 7.68 -36.91 -19.21
N ALA A 84 6.87 -36.91 -20.28
CA ALA A 84 5.71 -37.79 -20.38
C ALA A 84 6.09 -39.28 -20.39
N ALA A 85 7.17 -39.65 -21.09
CA ALA A 85 7.68 -41.02 -21.10
C ALA A 85 8.19 -41.44 -19.72
N MET A 86 8.82 -40.53 -18.98
CA MET A 86 9.26 -40.77 -17.61
C MET A 86 8.07 -40.96 -16.65
N LEU A 87 7.01 -40.15 -16.77
CA LEU A 87 5.82 -40.24 -15.92
C LEU A 87 4.97 -41.49 -16.17
N LYS A 88 5.25 -42.27 -17.23
CA LYS A 88 4.69 -43.63 -17.39
C LYS A 88 5.31 -44.65 -16.43
N LYS A 89 6.42 -44.32 -15.75
CA LYS A 89 7.02 -45.18 -14.72
C LYS A 89 6.18 -45.16 -13.44
N LYS A 90 6.37 -46.18 -12.60
CA LYS A 90 5.65 -46.31 -11.33
C LYS A 90 6.31 -45.45 -10.25
N PHE A 91 5.56 -44.49 -9.72
CA PHE A 91 5.91 -43.69 -8.54
C PHE A 91 4.97 -44.06 -7.39
N VAL A 92 5.52 -44.41 -6.23
CA VAL A 92 4.71 -44.80 -5.05
C VAL A 92 4.83 -43.79 -3.93
N ASN A 93 6.05 -43.32 -3.64
CA ASN A 93 6.33 -42.45 -2.50
C ASN A 93 6.60 -40.98 -2.89
N LEU A 94 6.42 -40.61 -4.16
CA LEU A 94 6.85 -39.31 -4.66
C LEU A 94 6.01 -38.19 -4.07
N THR A 95 6.65 -37.26 -3.37
CA THR A 95 6.03 -36.09 -2.73
C THR A 95 6.53 -34.78 -3.30
N SER A 96 7.70 -34.74 -3.94
CA SER A 96 8.25 -33.53 -4.56
C SER A 96 8.74 -33.80 -5.97
N LEU A 97 8.30 -32.94 -6.90
CA LEU A 97 8.67 -32.95 -8.31
C LEU A 97 9.05 -31.53 -8.74
N ASN A 98 10.27 -31.34 -9.25
CA ASN A 98 10.76 -30.02 -9.66
C ASN A 98 11.45 -30.10 -11.03
N PHE A 99 11.03 -29.21 -11.92
CA PHE A 99 11.57 -29.00 -13.26
C PHE A 99 11.77 -27.50 -13.53
N ASP A 100 12.21 -26.75 -12.52
CA ASP A 100 12.44 -25.31 -12.68
C ASP A 100 13.48 -25.03 -13.77
N SER A 101 13.35 -23.92 -14.49
CA SER A 101 14.24 -23.45 -15.55
C SER A 101 14.45 -24.43 -16.71
N CYS A 102 13.61 -25.44 -16.88
CA CYS A 102 13.70 -26.40 -17.99
C CYS A 102 13.21 -25.80 -19.31
N GLN A 103 14.13 -25.19 -20.07
CA GLN A 103 13.80 -24.41 -21.27
C GLN A 103 13.25 -25.23 -22.45
N HIS A 104 13.38 -26.56 -22.44
CA HIS A 104 12.84 -27.44 -23.48
C HIS A 104 11.43 -27.96 -23.17
N LEU A 105 10.91 -27.70 -21.96
CA LEU A 105 9.54 -28.02 -21.61
C LEU A 105 8.58 -27.03 -22.26
N THR A 106 7.69 -27.57 -23.08
CA THR A 106 6.60 -26.82 -23.72
C THR A 106 5.24 -27.13 -23.10
N GLN A 107 5.12 -28.31 -22.46
CA GLN A 107 3.91 -28.76 -21.80
C GLN A 107 4.22 -29.57 -20.54
N ILE A 108 3.42 -29.40 -19.50
CA ILE A 108 3.35 -30.36 -18.39
C ILE A 108 2.37 -31.46 -18.79
N PRO A 109 2.81 -32.74 -18.88
CA PRO A 109 1.96 -33.86 -19.30
C PRO A 109 1.08 -34.35 -18.15
N ASP A 110 0.36 -35.46 -18.38
CA ASP A 110 -0.44 -36.10 -17.33
C ASP A 110 0.41 -36.53 -16.13
N VAL A 111 0.00 -36.07 -14.94
CA VAL A 111 0.61 -36.33 -13.63
C VAL A 111 -0.32 -37.13 -12.70
N SER A 112 -1.38 -37.74 -13.23
CA SER A 112 -2.30 -38.61 -12.48
C SER A 112 -1.59 -39.79 -11.79
N CYS A 113 -0.42 -40.20 -12.28
CA CYS A 113 0.40 -41.27 -11.72
C CYS A 113 1.12 -40.90 -10.41
N VAL A 114 1.10 -39.63 -9.98
CA VAL A 114 1.74 -39.14 -8.75
C VAL A 114 0.71 -38.51 -7.79
N PRO A 115 -0.30 -39.27 -7.31
CA PRO A 115 -1.42 -38.72 -6.54
C PRO A 115 -1.04 -38.20 -5.15
N HIS A 116 0.11 -38.59 -4.61
CA HIS A 116 0.61 -38.19 -3.30
C HIS A 116 1.54 -36.96 -3.35
N LEU A 117 1.66 -36.31 -4.51
CA LEU A 117 2.54 -35.17 -4.69
C LEU A 117 2.12 -33.99 -3.80
N GLN A 118 3.08 -33.45 -3.06
CA GLN A 118 2.93 -32.30 -2.16
C GLN A 118 3.55 -31.02 -2.74
N LYS A 119 4.59 -31.15 -3.57
CA LYS A 119 5.23 -30.03 -4.26
C LYS A 119 5.40 -30.34 -5.74
N LEU A 120 4.93 -29.42 -6.58
CA LEU A 120 5.17 -29.40 -8.02
C LEU A 120 5.72 -28.03 -8.40
N SER A 121 6.86 -28.00 -9.07
CA SER A 121 7.56 -26.78 -9.44
C SER A 121 8.04 -26.88 -10.89
N PHE A 122 7.74 -25.87 -11.69
CA PHE A 122 8.24 -25.69 -13.05
C PHE A 122 8.46 -24.19 -13.31
N LYS A 123 9.00 -23.51 -12.29
CA LYS A 123 9.31 -22.08 -12.31
C LYS A 123 10.28 -21.75 -13.45
N ASP A 124 10.19 -20.57 -14.04
CA ASP A 124 11.09 -20.05 -15.08
C ASP A 124 11.24 -20.97 -16.32
N CYS A 125 10.20 -21.77 -16.63
CA CYS A 125 10.13 -22.53 -17.89
C CYS A 125 9.56 -21.64 -19.01
N ASP A 126 10.40 -20.82 -19.65
CA ASP A 126 9.94 -19.77 -20.57
C ASP A 126 9.16 -20.28 -21.78
N ASN A 127 9.45 -21.49 -22.24
CA ASN A 127 8.79 -22.11 -23.40
C ASN A 127 7.50 -22.86 -23.07
N LEU A 128 7.14 -22.98 -21.78
CA LEU A 128 5.96 -23.68 -21.33
C LEU A 128 4.69 -22.90 -21.70
N TYR A 129 3.79 -23.51 -22.48
CA TYR A 129 2.55 -22.87 -22.92
C TYR A 129 1.28 -23.62 -22.52
N ALA A 130 1.37 -24.89 -22.10
CA ALA A 130 0.22 -25.69 -21.70
C ALA A 130 0.52 -26.57 -20.47
N ILE A 131 -0.51 -26.82 -19.67
CA ILE A 131 -0.45 -27.67 -18.49
C ILE A 131 -1.62 -28.65 -18.57
N HIS A 132 -1.34 -29.94 -18.42
CA HIS A 132 -2.37 -30.97 -18.45
C HIS A 132 -3.36 -30.82 -17.27
N PRO A 133 -4.68 -31.01 -17.47
CA PRO A 133 -5.69 -30.82 -16.43
C PRO A 133 -5.48 -31.62 -15.14
N SER A 134 -4.81 -32.77 -15.20
CA SER A 134 -4.48 -33.60 -14.02
C SER A 134 -3.77 -32.83 -12.92
N VAL A 135 -2.98 -31.80 -13.27
CA VAL A 135 -2.30 -30.93 -12.28
C VAL A 135 -3.31 -30.25 -11.35
N GLY A 136 -4.48 -29.88 -11.87
CA GLY A 136 -5.53 -29.20 -11.12
C GLY A 136 -6.27 -30.08 -10.11
N PHE A 137 -6.04 -31.39 -10.08
CA PHE A 137 -6.74 -32.36 -9.23
C PHE A 137 -5.82 -33.12 -8.26
N LEU A 138 -4.59 -32.65 -8.05
CA LEU A 138 -3.66 -33.22 -7.09
C LEU A 138 -4.06 -32.84 -5.65
N GLU A 139 -4.93 -33.62 -5.02
CA GLU A 139 -5.54 -33.28 -3.71
C GLU A 139 -4.53 -33.07 -2.57
N LYS A 140 -3.35 -33.70 -2.63
CA LYS A 140 -2.29 -33.58 -1.61
C LYS A 140 -1.30 -32.45 -1.89
N LEU A 141 -1.44 -31.73 -3.00
CA LEU A 141 -0.52 -30.69 -3.41
C LEU A 141 -0.63 -29.49 -2.46
N ARG A 142 0.49 -29.12 -1.85
CA ARG A 142 0.63 -27.98 -0.94
C ARG A 142 1.29 -26.78 -1.62
N ILE A 143 2.21 -27.03 -2.54
CA ILE A 143 2.94 -25.99 -3.27
C ILE A 143 2.86 -26.27 -4.77
N LEU A 144 2.36 -25.29 -5.53
CA LEU A 144 2.38 -25.27 -6.99
C LEU A 144 3.10 -24.00 -7.45
N ASP A 145 4.29 -24.17 -8.01
CA ASP A 145 5.15 -23.07 -8.44
C ASP A 145 5.28 -23.08 -9.97
N ALA A 146 4.64 -22.10 -10.61
CA ALA A 146 4.68 -21.85 -12.05
C ALA A 146 5.19 -20.44 -12.35
N GLU A 147 5.83 -19.79 -11.38
CA GLU A 147 6.33 -18.42 -11.49
C GLU A 147 7.25 -18.28 -12.72
N GLY A 148 7.20 -17.16 -13.43
CA GLY A 148 8.12 -16.89 -14.55
C GLY A 148 7.89 -17.72 -15.82
N CYS A 149 6.79 -18.47 -15.95
CA CYS A 149 6.45 -19.16 -17.20
C CYS A 149 5.95 -18.16 -18.26
N SER A 150 6.88 -17.49 -18.94
CA SER A 150 6.61 -16.33 -19.80
C SER A 150 5.61 -16.56 -20.94
N ARG A 151 5.52 -17.78 -21.49
CA ARG A 151 4.59 -18.15 -22.58
C ARG A 151 3.31 -18.85 -22.13
N LEU A 152 3.11 -19.05 -20.83
CA LEU A 152 1.92 -19.70 -20.30
C LEU A 152 0.70 -18.80 -20.48
N LYS A 153 -0.23 -19.20 -21.35
CA LYS A 153 -1.42 -18.40 -21.66
C LYS A 153 -2.63 -18.71 -20.77
N ASN A 154 -2.81 -19.98 -20.46
CA ASN A 154 -3.96 -20.47 -19.71
C ASN A 154 -3.50 -21.49 -18.67
N PHE A 155 -4.17 -21.48 -17.53
CA PHE A 155 -4.01 -22.48 -16.49
C PHE A 155 -5.27 -23.38 -16.47
N PRO A 156 -5.14 -24.72 -16.32
CA PRO A 156 -6.31 -25.59 -16.21
C PRO A 156 -7.15 -25.24 -14.98
N PRO A 157 -8.45 -25.62 -14.95
CA PRO A 157 -9.26 -25.50 -13.74
C PRO A 157 -8.61 -26.24 -12.56
N ILE A 158 -8.72 -25.68 -11.35
CA ILE A 158 -8.08 -26.24 -10.16
C ILE A 158 -9.08 -26.53 -9.04
N LYS A 159 -8.86 -27.65 -8.36
CA LYS A 159 -9.52 -28.10 -7.12
C LYS A 159 -8.47 -28.69 -6.19
N LEU A 160 -7.58 -27.84 -5.69
CA LEU A 160 -6.42 -28.23 -4.89
C LEU A 160 -6.68 -27.92 -3.42
N THR A 161 -7.44 -28.77 -2.74
CA THR A 161 -7.93 -28.51 -1.37
C THR A 161 -6.83 -28.37 -0.31
N SER A 162 -5.68 -29.02 -0.51
CA SER A 162 -4.51 -28.90 0.38
C SER A 162 -3.54 -27.77 0.00
N LEU A 163 -3.84 -26.97 -1.03
CA LEU A 163 -2.88 -26.00 -1.57
C LEU A 163 -2.69 -24.83 -0.63
N GLU A 164 -1.45 -24.62 -0.21
CA GLU A 164 -1.03 -23.53 0.68
C GLU A 164 -0.39 -22.40 -0.14
N GLN A 165 0.30 -22.74 -1.23
CA GLN A 165 1.01 -21.77 -2.08
C GLN A 165 0.71 -22.03 -3.56
N LEU A 166 0.13 -21.03 -4.21
CA LEU A 166 -0.03 -20.95 -5.66
C LEU A 166 0.79 -19.77 -6.17
N LYS A 167 1.86 -20.02 -6.91
CA LYS A 167 2.74 -18.98 -7.45
C LYS A 167 2.60 -18.92 -8.95
N LEU A 168 2.00 -17.83 -9.43
CA LEU A 168 1.78 -17.56 -10.85
C LEU A 168 2.42 -16.24 -11.30
N GLY A 169 3.11 -15.52 -10.40
CA GLY A 169 3.79 -14.26 -10.72
C GLY A 169 4.75 -14.39 -11.91
N TYR A 170 5.03 -13.28 -12.58
CA TYR A 170 5.94 -13.18 -13.72
C TYR A 170 5.54 -14.05 -14.94
N CYS A 171 4.32 -14.61 -14.98
CA CYS A 171 3.77 -15.24 -16.17
C CYS A 171 3.25 -14.17 -17.15
N HIS A 172 4.14 -13.61 -17.96
CA HIS A 172 3.85 -12.45 -18.83
C HIS A 172 2.79 -12.68 -19.93
N SER A 173 2.38 -13.92 -20.20
CA SER A 173 1.32 -14.24 -21.17
C SER A 173 0.02 -14.75 -20.53
N LEU A 174 -0.06 -14.84 -19.20
CA LEU A 174 -1.20 -15.45 -18.50
C LEU A 174 -2.40 -14.50 -18.48
N GLU A 175 -3.34 -14.66 -19.40
CA GLU A 175 -4.45 -13.72 -19.60
C GLU A 175 -5.58 -13.87 -18.59
N ASN A 176 -5.79 -15.09 -18.06
CA ASN A 176 -6.90 -15.43 -17.19
C ASN A 176 -6.41 -16.19 -15.94
N PHE A 177 -6.99 -15.86 -14.79
CA PHE A 177 -6.83 -16.65 -13.58
C PHE A 177 -7.58 -17.99 -13.72
N PRO A 178 -7.03 -19.13 -13.25
CA PRO A 178 -7.70 -20.43 -13.31
C PRO A 178 -9.09 -20.40 -12.66
N GLU A 179 -10.02 -21.16 -13.24
CA GLU A 179 -11.29 -21.45 -12.59
C GLU A 179 -11.08 -22.33 -11.35
N ILE A 180 -11.68 -21.92 -10.23
CA ILE A 180 -11.59 -22.65 -8.96
C ILE A 180 -12.84 -23.53 -8.77
N LEU A 181 -12.71 -24.84 -8.94
CA LEU A 181 -13.84 -25.79 -8.96
C LEU A 181 -14.33 -26.26 -7.58
N GLY A 182 -13.78 -25.71 -6.49
CA GLY A 182 -14.20 -26.04 -5.12
C GLY A 182 -13.51 -25.19 -4.08
N LYS A 183 -14.00 -25.22 -2.84
CA LYS A 183 -13.42 -24.43 -1.74
C LYS A 183 -11.96 -24.80 -1.51
N MET A 184 -11.11 -23.78 -1.46
CA MET A 184 -9.71 -23.85 -1.10
C MET A 184 -9.51 -23.01 0.16
N GLU A 185 -9.16 -23.68 1.25
CA GLU A 185 -9.18 -23.13 2.61
C GLU A 185 -7.76 -22.91 3.17
N ASN A 186 -6.71 -23.12 2.37
CA ASN A 186 -5.33 -23.07 2.85
C ASN A 186 -4.49 -21.92 2.24
N ILE A 187 -4.99 -21.24 1.21
CA ILE A 187 -4.33 -20.06 0.61
C ILE A 187 -4.76 -18.80 1.35
N THR A 188 -3.80 -18.11 1.94
CA THR A 188 -4.01 -16.81 2.62
C THR A 188 -3.47 -15.62 1.83
N GLU A 189 -2.49 -15.85 0.96
CA GLU A 189 -1.85 -14.81 0.15
C GLU A 189 -1.69 -15.31 -1.29
N LEU A 190 -1.96 -14.41 -2.24
CA LEU A 190 -1.85 -14.71 -3.67
C LEU A 190 -1.05 -13.63 -4.39
N HIS A 191 -0.01 -14.07 -5.08
CA HIS A 191 0.98 -13.26 -5.79
C HIS A 191 0.80 -13.44 -7.30
N LEU A 192 0.29 -12.40 -7.97
CA LEU A 192 0.04 -12.33 -9.42
C LEU A 192 0.82 -11.17 -10.06
N GLU A 193 1.91 -10.72 -9.45
CA GLU A 193 2.75 -9.64 -9.97
C GLU A 193 3.22 -9.96 -11.38
N GLN A 194 3.22 -8.96 -12.26
CA GLN A 194 3.69 -9.08 -13.65
C GLN A 194 2.97 -10.14 -14.51
N THR A 195 1.71 -10.45 -14.21
CA THR A 195 0.85 -11.31 -15.04
C THR A 195 -0.23 -10.49 -15.73
N PRO A 196 -0.54 -10.63 -17.02
CA PRO A 196 -1.59 -9.86 -17.68
C PRO A 196 -3.01 -10.35 -17.32
N VAL A 197 -3.18 -10.96 -16.14
CA VAL A 197 -4.47 -11.46 -15.67
C VAL A 197 -5.42 -10.29 -15.51
N LYS A 198 -6.42 -10.22 -16.39
CA LYS A 198 -7.38 -9.10 -16.46
C LYS A 198 -8.73 -9.41 -15.85
N LYS A 199 -9.07 -10.69 -15.70
CA LYS A 199 -10.41 -11.15 -15.31
C LYS A 199 -10.35 -12.16 -14.18
N PHE A 200 -11.02 -11.82 -13.08
CA PHE A 200 -11.40 -12.79 -12.06
C PHE A 200 -12.81 -13.29 -12.37
N THR A 201 -13.05 -14.58 -12.24
CA THR A 201 -14.39 -15.17 -12.36
C THR A 201 -15.05 -15.25 -10.99
N LEU A 202 -16.35 -15.50 -10.92
CA LEU A 202 -17.06 -15.72 -9.65
C LEU A 202 -16.44 -16.87 -8.81
N SER A 203 -15.73 -17.79 -9.45
CA SER A 203 -15.01 -18.86 -8.76
C SER A 203 -13.91 -18.35 -7.81
N PHE A 204 -13.43 -17.10 -7.96
CA PHE A 204 -12.43 -16.51 -7.07
C PHE A 204 -12.85 -16.52 -5.59
N ARG A 205 -14.16 -16.42 -5.32
CA ARG A 205 -14.72 -16.52 -3.96
C ARG A 205 -14.47 -17.87 -3.26
N ASN A 206 -14.10 -18.90 -4.03
CA ASN A 206 -13.76 -20.22 -3.50
C ASN A 206 -12.39 -20.24 -2.81
N LEU A 207 -11.57 -19.20 -2.97
CA LEU A 207 -10.37 -18.95 -2.15
C LEU A 207 -10.79 -18.38 -0.78
N THR A 208 -11.52 -19.18 -0.01
CA THR A 208 -12.30 -18.76 1.17
C THR A 208 -11.49 -18.12 2.30
N ARG A 209 -10.17 -18.39 2.39
CA ARG A 209 -9.28 -17.81 3.42
C ARG A 209 -8.26 -16.82 2.86
N LEU A 210 -8.41 -16.41 1.59
CA LEU A 210 -7.52 -15.44 0.97
C LEU A 210 -7.69 -14.08 1.65
N ARG A 211 -6.60 -13.55 2.23
CA ARG A 211 -6.57 -12.26 2.93
C ARG A 211 -5.88 -11.17 2.14
N THR A 212 -4.86 -11.52 1.36
CA THR A 212 -4.04 -10.55 0.64
C THR A 212 -3.86 -10.95 -0.82
N LEU A 213 -4.09 -10.01 -1.73
CA LEU A 213 -3.87 -10.15 -3.17
C LEU A 213 -2.86 -9.11 -3.67
N PHE A 214 -1.82 -9.57 -4.37
CA PHE A 214 -0.79 -8.74 -5.01
C PHE A 214 -0.90 -8.80 -6.53
N LEU A 215 -0.95 -7.63 -7.18
CA LEU A 215 -1.20 -7.43 -8.62
C LEU A 215 -0.21 -6.41 -9.24
N CYS A 216 1.03 -6.37 -8.75
CA CYS A 216 1.98 -5.29 -9.06
C CYS A 216 2.69 -5.45 -10.43
N PHE A 217 2.90 -4.34 -11.15
CA PHE A 217 3.64 -4.27 -12.41
C PHE A 217 4.70 -3.16 -12.38
N PRO A 218 5.95 -3.41 -12.79
CA PRO A 218 6.99 -2.39 -12.85
C PRO A 218 6.85 -1.50 -14.11
N ARG A 219 7.13 -0.20 -13.94
CA ARG A 219 7.04 0.91 -14.93
C ARG A 219 7.82 0.75 -16.25
N ASN A 220 8.64 -0.29 -16.42
CA ASN A 220 9.66 -0.31 -17.48
C ASN A 220 9.38 -1.31 -18.61
N GLN A 221 8.21 -1.94 -18.62
CA GLN A 221 7.80 -2.83 -19.71
C GLN A 221 6.47 -2.33 -20.29
N THR A 222 6.50 -1.27 -21.09
CA THR A 222 5.37 -0.77 -21.89
C THR A 222 4.99 -1.70 -23.06
N ASN A 223 5.30 -2.99 -22.95
CA ASN A 223 5.02 -3.97 -23.99
C ASN A 223 3.60 -4.51 -23.81
N GLY A 224 2.62 -3.72 -24.24
CA GLY A 224 1.34 -4.26 -24.71
C GLY A 224 0.30 -4.69 -23.68
N CYS A 225 0.43 -4.34 -22.39
CA CYS A 225 -0.67 -4.55 -21.45
C CYS A 225 -1.79 -3.51 -21.72
N THR A 226 -2.69 -3.87 -22.66
CA THR A 226 -3.97 -3.18 -22.81
C THR A 226 -4.78 -3.33 -21.53
N GLY A 227 -5.44 -2.24 -21.18
CA GLY A 227 -6.02 -2.01 -19.88
C GLY A 227 -6.91 -3.06 -19.20
N ILE A 228 -7.01 -2.96 -17.87
CA ILE A 228 -7.99 -3.64 -17.01
C ILE A 228 -9.36 -3.00 -17.19
N PHE A 229 -10.41 -3.82 -17.24
CA PHE A 229 -11.77 -3.36 -17.06
C PHE A 229 -12.15 -3.49 -15.59
N LEU A 230 -12.56 -2.40 -14.96
CA LEU A 230 -12.88 -2.39 -13.52
C LEU A 230 -14.08 -3.28 -13.15
N SER A 231 -14.94 -3.62 -14.12
CA SER A 231 -15.98 -4.65 -13.98
C SER A 231 -15.43 -6.02 -13.55
N ASN A 232 -14.14 -6.28 -13.78
CA ASN A 232 -13.49 -7.55 -13.45
C ASN A 232 -12.99 -7.65 -12.00
N ILE A 233 -13.05 -6.55 -11.23
CA ILE A 233 -12.66 -6.53 -9.82
C ILE A 233 -13.87 -6.84 -8.92
N CYS A 234 -15.10 -6.63 -9.41
CA CYS A 234 -16.34 -6.93 -8.69
C CYS A 234 -16.42 -8.35 -8.10
N PRO A 235 -15.92 -9.42 -8.74
CA PRO A 235 -15.91 -10.76 -8.15
C PRO A 235 -15.09 -10.87 -6.86
N MET A 236 -14.12 -9.97 -6.62
CA MET A 236 -13.38 -9.91 -5.36
C MET A 236 -14.26 -9.47 -4.19
N ARG A 237 -15.38 -8.80 -4.46
CA ARG A 237 -16.39 -8.40 -3.48
C ARG A 237 -17.03 -9.59 -2.79
N GLU A 238 -17.12 -10.72 -3.49
CA GLU A 238 -17.67 -11.97 -2.96
C GLU A 238 -16.63 -12.79 -2.19
N SER A 239 -15.36 -12.35 -2.15
CA SER A 239 -14.34 -13.05 -1.37
C SER A 239 -14.54 -12.79 0.13
N PRO A 240 -14.78 -13.82 0.94
CA PRO A 240 -15.27 -13.65 2.31
C PRO A 240 -14.23 -13.10 3.28
N GLU A 241 -12.95 -13.43 3.12
CA GLU A 241 -11.87 -12.99 4.03
C GLU A 241 -10.86 -12.01 3.38
N LEU A 242 -11.13 -11.50 2.18
CA LEU A 242 -10.19 -10.61 1.50
C LEU A 242 -10.14 -9.23 2.17
N ILE A 243 -8.98 -8.90 2.74
CA ILE A 243 -8.75 -7.67 3.51
C ILE A 243 -7.86 -6.68 2.74
N ASN A 244 -6.84 -7.19 2.05
CA ASN A 244 -5.80 -6.37 1.41
C ASN A 244 -5.76 -6.62 -0.10
N VAL A 245 -5.79 -5.54 -0.88
CA VAL A 245 -5.59 -5.58 -2.33
C VAL A 245 -4.51 -4.57 -2.69
N ILE A 246 -3.42 -5.06 -3.26
CA ILE A 246 -2.25 -4.27 -3.62
C ILE A 246 -2.00 -4.43 -5.11
N GLY A 247 -2.47 -3.47 -5.90
CA GLY A 247 -2.23 -3.40 -7.34
C GLY A 247 -1.43 -2.16 -7.67
N VAL A 248 -0.10 -2.27 -7.70
CA VAL A 248 0.80 -1.14 -8.00
C VAL A 248 1.18 -1.14 -9.47
N GLY A 249 1.10 0.00 -10.16
CA GLY A 249 1.59 0.07 -11.55
C GLY A 249 0.71 -0.66 -12.56
N TRP A 250 -0.51 -1.04 -12.16
CA TRP A 250 -1.42 -1.82 -12.97
C TRP A 250 -2.04 -0.91 -14.05
N GLU A 251 -1.32 -0.73 -15.16
CA GLU A 251 -1.65 0.27 -16.18
C GLU A 251 -2.98 -0.03 -16.90
N GLY A 252 -3.74 1.03 -17.12
CA GLY A 252 -4.86 1.05 -18.05
C GLY A 252 -6.17 0.57 -17.44
N CYS A 253 -6.65 1.10 -16.33
CA CYS A 253 -8.09 0.97 -16.07
C CYS A 253 -8.87 1.76 -17.15
N LEU A 254 -9.09 1.17 -18.33
CA LEU A 254 -9.78 1.77 -19.47
C LEU A 254 -11.25 1.40 -19.36
N PHE A 255 -12.09 2.42 -19.18
CA PHE A 255 -13.53 2.28 -19.28
C PHE A 255 -13.94 2.20 -20.74
N ARG A 256 -14.50 1.07 -21.18
CA ARG A 256 -15.41 1.10 -22.33
C ARG A 256 -16.81 1.40 -21.81
N LYS A 257 -17.49 2.33 -22.47
CA LYS A 257 -18.94 2.53 -22.40
C LYS A 257 -19.72 1.39 -23.09
N GLU A 258 -19.21 0.16 -23.05
CA GLU A 258 -19.87 -0.99 -23.66
C GLU A 258 -20.38 -1.88 -22.54
N ASP A 259 -21.56 -1.51 -22.03
CA ASP A 259 -22.74 -2.37 -21.87
C ASP A 259 -23.83 -1.56 -21.16
N GLU A 260 -24.52 -0.68 -21.90
CA GLU A 260 -25.82 -0.08 -21.50
C GLU A 260 -26.95 -1.15 -21.45
N GLY A 261 -26.63 -2.35 -20.96
CA GLY A 261 -27.55 -3.49 -20.91
C GLY A 261 -27.29 -4.47 -19.78
N ALA A 262 -26.22 -4.31 -18.98
CA ALA A 262 -26.05 -5.09 -17.76
C ALA A 262 -26.87 -4.43 -16.65
N GLU A 263 -27.93 -5.13 -16.25
CA GLU A 263 -28.89 -4.83 -15.20
C GLU A 263 -28.31 -4.03 -14.04
N ASN A 264 -29.15 -3.18 -13.44
CA ASN A 264 -29.03 -2.71 -12.06
C ASN A 264 -28.86 -3.91 -11.12
N VAL A 265 -27.65 -4.48 -11.05
CA VAL A 265 -27.27 -5.41 -10.00
C VAL A 265 -27.25 -4.56 -8.74
N SER A 266 -28.32 -4.71 -7.96
CA SER A 266 -28.44 -4.26 -6.58
C SER A 266 -27.07 -4.14 -5.91
N LEU A 267 -26.59 -2.90 -5.77
CA LEU A 267 -25.26 -2.52 -5.26
C LEU A 267 -25.07 -2.85 -3.76
N THR A 268 -25.78 -3.83 -3.19
CA THR A 268 -26.07 -3.88 -1.75
C THR A 268 -24.98 -4.46 -0.85
N THR A 269 -23.98 -5.21 -1.35
CA THR A 269 -23.02 -5.93 -0.48
C THR A 269 -21.55 -5.55 -0.69
N SER A 270 -21.06 -4.46 -0.08
CA SER A 270 -19.65 -4.01 -0.18
C SER A 270 -18.63 -5.12 0.15
N SER A 271 -17.43 -5.07 -0.46
CA SER A 271 -16.34 -6.00 -0.15
C SER A 271 -15.86 -5.85 1.30
N ASN A 272 -15.19 -6.87 1.83
CA ASN A 272 -14.53 -6.85 3.13
C ASN A 272 -13.14 -6.20 3.10
N VAL A 273 -12.74 -5.65 1.95
CA VAL A 273 -11.42 -5.04 1.75
C VAL A 273 -11.30 -3.79 2.62
N GLN A 274 -10.27 -3.77 3.46
CA GLN A 274 -9.95 -2.67 4.37
C GLN A 274 -8.77 -1.85 3.87
N PHE A 275 -7.85 -2.47 3.13
CA PHE A 275 -6.71 -1.80 2.52
C PHE A 275 -6.70 -1.98 1.00
N LEU A 276 -6.80 -0.87 0.28
CA LEU A 276 -6.74 -0.84 -1.18
C LEU A 276 -5.61 0.08 -1.61
N ASP A 277 -4.60 -0.50 -2.25
CA ASP A 277 -3.46 0.22 -2.82
C ASP A 277 -3.50 0.09 -4.34
N LEU A 278 -3.81 1.19 -5.01
CA LEU A 278 -3.87 1.33 -6.46
C LEU A 278 -2.93 2.44 -6.93
N ARG A 279 -1.78 2.59 -6.26
CA ARG A 279 -0.81 3.62 -6.64
C ARG A 279 -0.25 3.36 -8.04
N ASN A 280 -0.06 4.43 -8.80
CA ASN A 280 0.55 4.38 -10.13
C ASN A 280 -0.24 3.54 -11.16
N CYS A 281 -1.56 3.44 -11.06
CA CYS A 281 -2.40 2.62 -11.96
C CYS A 281 -2.99 3.39 -13.15
N ASN A 282 -2.60 4.64 -13.35
CA ASN A 282 -3.14 5.53 -14.40
C ASN A 282 -4.68 5.64 -14.33
N LEU A 283 -5.24 5.70 -13.13
CA LEU A 283 -6.69 5.83 -12.91
C LEU A 283 -7.22 7.17 -13.41
N SER A 284 -8.41 7.15 -14.02
CA SER A 284 -9.20 8.33 -14.40
C SER A 284 -10.34 8.60 -13.41
N ASP A 285 -11.07 9.72 -13.60
CA ASP A 285 -12.19 10.15 -12.75
C ASP A 285 -13.33 9.11 -12.65
N ASP A 286 -13.45 8.23 -13.66
CA ASP A 286 -14.46 7.19 -13.72
C ASP A 286 -14.28 6.10 -12.64
N PHE A 287 -13.06 5.93 -12.09
CA PHE A 287 -12.77 5.01 -10.98
C PHE A 287 -13.74 5.20 -9.80
N PHE A 288 -13.99 6.46 -9.44
CA PHE A 288 -14.82 6.81 -8.30
C PHE A 288 -16.31 6.46 -8.51
N ARG A 289 -16.77 6.44 -9.76
CA ARG A 289 -18.17 6.09 -10.08
C ARG A 289 -18.37 4.58 -10.16
N ILE A 290 -17.39 3.85 -10.70
CA ILE A 290 -17.58 2.46 -11.11
C ILE A 290 -16.96 1.48 -10.12
N ALA A 291 -15.75 1.75 -9.62
CA ALA A 291 -15.01 0.79 -8.80
C ALA A 291 -15.08 1.09 -7.30
N LEU A 292 -15.02 2.37 -6.90
CA LEU A 292 -15.07 2.75 -5.48
C LEU A 292 -16.30 2.18 -4.72
N PRO A 293 -17.52 2.09 -5.30
CA PRO A 293 -18.67 1.48 -4.63
C PRO A 293 -18.48 -0.01 -4.25
N CYS A 294 -17.57 -0.72 -4.92
CA CYS A 294 -17.21 -2.10 -4.55
C CYS A 294 -16.40 -2.17 -3.25
N PHE A 295 -15.81 -1.05 -2.83
CA PHE A 295 -14.86 -0.92 -1.73
C PHE A 295 -15.33 0.06 -0.65
N ALA A 296 -16.65 0.17 -0.41
CA ALA A 296 -17.19 1.14 0.54
C ALA A 296 -16.70 0.94 2.00
N ASN A 297 -16.21 -0.25 2.34
CA ASN A 297 -15.64 -0.59 3.66
C ASN A 297 -14.14 -0.28 3.80
N VAL A 298 -13.52 0.32 2.77
CA VAL A 298 -12.09 0.61 2.80
C VAL A 298 -11.74 1.56 3.94
N MET A 299 -10.73 1.19 4.73
CA MET A 299 -10.19 1.99 5.83
C MET A 299 -8.96 2.78 5.41
N ARG A 300 -8.18 2.24 4.48
CA ARG A 300 -6.94 2.82 3.96
C ARG A 300 -6.92 2.72 2.44
N LEU A 301 -6.89 3.87 1.78
CA LEU A 301 -6.96 3.98 0.32
C LEU A 301 -5.73 4.72 -0.20
N ASN A 302 -4.87 4.01 -0.95
CA ASN A 302 -3.74 4.62 -1.63
C ASN A 302 -4.02 4.74 -3.13
N LEU A 303 -4.14 5.98 -3.59
CA LEU A 303 -4.33 6.37 -4.98
C LEU A 303 -3.19 7.27 -5.48
N SER A 304 -2.05 7.28 -4.80
CA SER A 304 -0.90 8.11 -5.16
C SER A 304 -0.42 7.84 -6.60
N ARG A 305 0.18 8.86 -7.24
CA ARG A 305 0.77 8.77 -8.60
C ARG A 305 -0.24 8.39 -9.69
N ASN A 306 -1.50 8.83 -9.57
CA ASN A 306 -2.54 8.62 -10.59
C ASN A 306 -2.88 9.92 -11.36
N ASN A 307 -3.69 9.79 -12.41
CA ASN A 307 -3.92 10.84 -13.41
C ASN A 307 -5.34 11.44 -13.41
N PHE A 308 -6.18 11.07 -12.44
CA PHE A 308 -7.50 11.67 -12.26
C PHE A 308 -7.39 13.15 -11.89
N THR A 309 -8.41 13.91 -12.27
CA THR A 309 -8.48 15.37 -12.11
C THR A 309 -9.45 15.79 -11.01
N VAL A 310 -10.43 14.95 -10.67
CA VAL A 310 -11.46 15.25 -9.67
C VAL A 310 -11.69 14.06 -8.75
N ILE A 311 -11.73 14.32 -7.44
CA ILE A 311 -12.35 13.43 -6.46
C ILE A 311 -13.80 13.88 -6.25
N PRO A 312 -14.81 13.08 -6.68
CA PRO A 312 -16.21 13.45 -6.61
C PRO A 312 -16.80 13.34 -5.19
N GLU A 313 -18.02 13.84 -4.99
CA GLU A 313 -18.68 13.86 -3.68
C GLU A 313 -18.96 12.47 -3.09
N CYS A 314 -19.06 11.42 -3.92
CA CYS A 314 -19.30 10.06 -3.44
C CYS A 314 -18.20 9.55 -2.50
N ILE A 315 -17.02 10.18 -2.46
CA ILE A 315 -15.98 9.86 -1.47
C ILE A 315 -16.47 10.07 -0.02
N LYS A 316 -17.47 10.93 0.20
CA LYS A 316 -18.12 11.13 1.52
C LYS A 316 -18.85 9.88 2.01
N GLU A 317 -19.22 8.97 1.10
CA GLU A 317 -19.91 7.72 1.42
C GLU A 317 -18.96 6.66 2.03
N CYS A 318 -17.64 6.82 1.88
CA CYS A 318 -16.62 5.96 2.48
C CYS A 318 -16.48 6.22 3.98
N ARG A 319 -17.50 5.86 4.77
CA ARG A 319 -17.58 6.16 6.21
C ARG A 319 -16.49 5.51 7.07
N PHE A 320 -15.86 4.46 6.59
CA PHE A 320 -14.76 3.77 7.30
C PHE A 320 -13.38 4.30 6.93
N LEU A 321 -13.28 5.19 5.94
CA LEU A 321 -12.00 5.64 5.40
C LEU A 321 -11.29 6.56 6.39
N THR A 322 -10.19 6.05 6.95
CA THR A 322 -9.33 6.75 7.93
C THR A 322 -8.07 7.33 7.30
N MET A 323 -7.61 6.76 6.17
CA MET A 323 -6.38 7.19 5.49
C MET A 323 -6.59 7.27 3.99
N LEU A 324 -6.33 8.44 3.40
CA LEU A 324 -6.37 8.67 1.96
C LEU A 324 -5.02 9.24 1.49
N ASP A 325 -4.30 8.46 0.69
CA ASP A 325 -3.04 8.87 0.08
C ASP A 325 -3.23 9.20 -1.40
N LEU A 326 -2.99 10.46 -1.75
CA LEU A 326 -3.06 11.05 -3.09
C LEU A 326 -1.72 11.65 -3.52
N ASN A 327 -0.62 11.31 -2.83
CA ASN A 327 0.68 11.90 -3.12
C ASN A 327 1.04 11.77 -4.61
N TYR A 328 1.67 12.79 -5.19
CA TYR A 328 2.12 12.82 -6.58
C TYR A 328 0.98 12.65 -7.62
N CYS A 329 -0.26 13.02 -7.28
CA CYS A 329 -1.35 13.15 -8.25
C CYS A 329 -1.33 14.55 -8.90
N GLU A 330 -0.36 14.79 -9.78
CA GLU A 330 -0.05 16.12 -10.33
C GLU A 330 -1.21 16.77 -11.12
N ARG A 331 -2.14 15.97 -11.65
CA ARG A 331 -3.31 16.41 -12.42
C ARG A 331 -4.56 16.68 -11.57
N LEU A 332 -4.54 16.32 -10.29
CA LEU A 332 -5.67 16.50 -9.39
C LEU A 332 -5.94 18.00 -9.16
N ARG A 333 -7.13 18.47 -9.55
CA ARG A 333 -7.56 19.87 -9.47
C ARG A 333 -8.57 20.11 -8.35
N GLU A 334 -9.53 19.19 -8.22
CA GLU A 334 -10.68 19.35 -7.32
C GLU A 334 -10.90 18.14 -6.42
N ILE A 335 -11.29 18.43 -5.18
CA ILE A 335 -11.80 17.45 -4.22
C ILE A 335 -13.14 17.99 -3.73
N ARG A 336 -14.23 17.31 -4.07
CA ARG A 336 -15.60 17.78 -3.80
C ARG A 336 -16.21 17.19 -2.53
N GLY A 337 -15.40 16.55 -1.70
CA GLY A 337 -15.85 15.97 -0.44
C GLY A 337 -14.73 15.37 0.37
N ILE A 338 -14.96 15.25 1.67
CA ILE A 338 -14.05 14.63 2.62
C ILE A 338 -14.84 13.54 3.37
N PRO A 339 -14.30 12.30 3.47
CA PRO A 339 -14.89 11.27 4.32
C PRO A 339 -15.00 11.73 5.77
N PRO A 340 -16.09 11.39 6.48
CA PRO A 340 -16.37 11.93 7.82
C PRO A 340 -15.38 11.48 8.90
N ASN A 341 -14.73 10.33 8.74
CA ASN A 341 -13.79 9.76 9.71
C ASN A 341 -12.33 9.81 9.20
N LEU A 342 -12.04 10.69 8.24
CA LEU A 342 -10.71 10.80 7.67
C LEU A 342 -9.75 11.41 8.69
N LYS A 343 -8.73 10.64 9.09
CA LYS A 343 -7.67 11.09 10.00
C LYS A 343 -6.41 11.49 9.25
N TYR A 344 -5.96 10.64 8.33
CA TYR A 344 -4.72 10.82 7.59
C TYR A 344 -5.00 11.16 6.13
N PHE A 345 -4.52 12.32 5.68
CA PHE A 345 -4.67 12.78 4.31
C PHE A 345 -3.31 13.19 3.74
N TYR A 346 -2.95 12.64 2.59
CA TYR A 346 -1.69 12.98 1.92
C TYR A 346 -1.94 13.45 0.50
N ALA A 347 -1.49 14.66 0.18
CA ALA A 347 -1.59 15.26 -1.15
C ALA A 347 -0.29 15.99 -1.53
N LYS A 348 0.86 15.49 -1.07
CA LYS A 348 2.19 15.99 -1.46
C LYS A 348 2.29 15.97 -2.98
N GLU A 349 2.86 17.01 -3.59
CA GLU A 349 2.98 17.14 -5.06
C GLU A 349 1.65 17.16 -5.85
N CYS A 350 0.50 17.40 -5.22
CA CYS A 350 -0.75 17.68 -5.95
C CYS A 350 -0.80 19.14 -6.40
N LEU A 351 0.13 19.55 -7.26
CA LEU A 351 0.39 20.96 -7.60
C LEU A 351 -0.75 21.66 -8.36
N SER A 352 -1.65 20.91 -8.99
CA SER A 352 -2.81 21.44 -9.73
C SER A 352 -4.03 21.75 -8.85
N LEU A 353 -3.97 21.47 -7.54
CA LEU A 353 -5.09 21.73 -6.63
C LEU A 353 -5.48 23.21 -6.61
N THR A 354 -6.78 23.46 -6.82
CA THR A 354 -7.33 24.83 -6.79
C THR A 354 -7.14 25.49 -5.42
N SER A 355 -7.12 26.83 -5.39
CA SER A 355 -7.09 27.58 -4.12
C SER A 355 -8.30 27.26 -3.24
N SER A 356 -9.48 27.10 -3.84
CA SER A 356 -10.72 26.70 -3.14
C SER A 356 -10.55 25.37 -2.40
N CYS A 357 -10.01 24.34 -3.07
CA CYS A 357 -9.76 23.04 -2.43
C CYS A 357 -8.75 23.13 -1.30
N ARG A 358 -7.66 23.89 -1.48
CA ARG A 358 -6.67 24.10 -0.41
C ARG A 358 -7.27 24.82 0.79
N SER A 359 -8.12 25.82 0.57
CA SER A 359 -8.82 26.52 1.67
C SER A 359 -9.77 25.59 2.42
N MET A 360 -10.52 24.75 1.71
CA MET A 360 -11.41 23.74 2.32
C MET A 360 -10.61 22.74 3.17
N LEU A 361 -9.48 22.25 2.66
CA LEU A 361 -8.60 21.30 3.38
C LEU A 361 -7.84 21.91 4.56
N LEU A 362 -7.86 23.23 4.71
CA LEU A 362 -7.22 23.99 5.78
C LEU A 362 -8.26 24.68 6.70
N SER A 363 -9.55 24.38 6.52
CA SER A 363 -10.60 25.03 7.28
C SER A 363 -10.57 24.58 8.74
N GLN A 364 -10.94 25.48 9.66
CA GLN A 364 -10.92 25.17 11.08
C GLN A 364 -11.91 24.03 11.39
N GLU A 365 -13.08 24.03 10.74
CA GLU A 365 -14.14 23.05 10.97
C GLU A 365 -13.68 21.60 10.73
N LEU A 366 -12.75 21.39 9.79
CA LEU A 366 -12.23 20.07 9.47
C LEU A 366 -11.26 19.53 10.54
N HIS A 367 -10.61 20.42 11.28
CA HIS A 367 -9.55 20.08 12.24
C HIS A 367 -9.95 20.32 13.70
N GLU A 368 -11.09 20.96 13.94
CA GLU A 368 -11.60 21.32 15.27
C GLU A 368 -11.78 20.09 16.18
N ALA A 369 -12.13 18.94 15.61
CA ALA A 369 -12.30 17.67 16.33
C ALA A 369 -10.96 16.99 16.72
N GLY A 370 -9.82 17.57 16.36
CA GLY A 370 -8.49 17.00 16.63
C GLY A 370 -8.21 15.70 15.87
N GLY A 371 -7.08 15.06 16.16
CA GLY A 371 -6.73 13.73 15.65
C GLY A 371 -6.60 13.62 14.12
N THR A 372 -6.24 14.72 13.45
CA THR A 372 -6.00 14.74 12.00
C THR A 372 -4.51 14.89 11.70
N TYR A 373 -4.07 14.36 10.57
CA TYR A 373 -2.74 14.51 10.00
C TYR A 373 -2.88 14.75 8.49
N PHE A 374 -2.64 15.99 8.06
CA PHE A 374 -2.86 16.43 6.69
C PHE A 374 -1.55 16.96 6.09
N LEU A 375 -1.10 16.33 5.01
CA LEU A 375 0.07 16.75 4.23
C LEU A 375 -0.40 17.36 2.90
N LEU A 376 -0.21 18.67 2.73
CA LEU A 376 -0.75 19.45 1.61
C LEU A 376 0.37 20.12 0.78
N PRO A 377 0.16 20.35 -0.53
CA PRO A 377 1.14 21.02 -1.37
C PRO A 377 1.00 22.54 -1.28
N ARG A 378 2.13 23.26 -1.15
CA ARG A 378 2.19 24.73 -1.25
C ARG A 378 1.12 25.46 -0.41
N ALA A 379 0.92 25.03 0.82
CA ALA A 379 -0.05 25.64 1.73
C ALA A 379 0.62 26.73 2.60
N ARG A 380 -0.22 27.53 3.25
CA ARG A 380 0.16 28.59 4.19
C ARG A 380 -0.39 28.22 5.56
N ILE A 381 0.15 28.80 6.63
CA ILE A 381 -0.46 28.66 7.95
C ILE A 381 -1.85 29.28 7.87
N PRO A 382 -2.92 28.56 8.24
CA PRO A 382 -4.28 29.10 8.20
C PRO A 382 -4.42 30.31 9.14
N GLU A 383 -5.27 31.26 8.76
CA GLU A 383 -5.44 32.53 9.49
C GLU A 383 -6.03 32.34 10.90
N TRP A 384 -6.69 31.21 11.16
CA TRP A 384 -7.25 30.87 12.47
C TRP A 384 -6.22 30.35 13.48
N PHE A 385 -4.97 30.10 13.07
CA PHE A 385 -3.88 29.79 14.00
C PHE A 385 -3.48 31.06 14.75
N GLU A 386 -3.72 31.09 16.06
CA GLU A 386 -3.45 32.26 16.89
C GLU A 386 -1.96 32.59 17.01
N PHE A 387 -1.10 31.57 16.95
CA PHE A 387 0.33 31.72 17.10
C PHE A 387 1.03 31.31 15.83
N GLN A 388 1.77 32.22 15.21
CA GLN A 388 2.55 31.96 14.02
C GLN A 388 3.94 32.56 14.20
N THR A 389 4.98 31.76 13.96
CA THR A 389 6.35 32.20 14.11
C THR A 389 7.25 31.55 13.06
N SER A 390 8.33 32.25 12.72
CA SER A 390 9.48 31.68 11.98
C SER A 390 10.68 31.43 12.91
N GLU A 391 10.56 31.83 14.17
CA GLU A 391 11.53 31.63 15.24
C GLU A 391 11.12 30.43 16.10
N PHE A 392 12.06 29.53 16.38
CA PHE A 392 11.86 28.39 17.29
C PHE A 392 12.71 28.57 18.55
N PRO A 393 12.32 27.95 19.69
CA PRO A 393 11.09 27.17 19.93
C PRO A 393 9.82 28.03 20.04
N ILE A 394 8.65 27.41 19.87
CA ILE A 394 7.38 27.94 20.40
C ILE A 394 7.26 27.47 21.84
N SER A 395 7.24 28.40 22.80
CA SER A 395 7.08 28.11 24.23
C SER A 395 5.68 28.44 24.72
N PHE A 396 5.09 27.55 25.51
CA PHE A 396 3.84 27.80 26.22
C PHE A 396 3.82 27.03 27.55
N TRP A 397 2.89 27.41 28.42
CA TRP A 397 2.69 26.83 29.74
C TRP A 397 1.29 26.26 29.86
N PHE A 398 1.17 25.14 30.56
CA PHE A 398 -0.12 24.52 30.82
C PHE A 398 -0.19 23.86 32.21
N ARG A 399 -1.39 23.52 32.69
CA ARG A 399 -1.60 22.80 33.95
C ARG A 399 -2.34 21.48 33.73
N ASN A 400 -2.15 20.55 34.67
CA ASN A 400 -2.90 19.30 34.83
C ASN A 400 -2.73 18.30 33.68
N LYS A 401 -3.12 18.66 32.46
CA LYS A 401 -3.10 17.79 31.28
C LYS A 401 -2.55 18.53 30.08
N PHE A 402 -1.76 17.85 29.26
CA PHE A 402 -1.26 18.43 28.01
C PHE A 402 -2.45 18.83 27.10
N PRO A 403 -2.46 20.08 26.59
CA PRO A 403 -3.61 20.59 25.86
C PRO A 403 -3.78 19.94 24.49
N ALA A 404 -5.02 19.91 24.03
CA ALA A 404 -5.35 19.58 22.66
C ALA A 404 -4.87 20.71 21.74
N ILE A 405 -3.86 20.46 20.91
CA ILE A 405 -3.29 21.47 20.03
C ILE A 405 -3.23 20.97 18.59
N ALA A 406 -3.33 21.88 17.64
CA ALA A 406 -2.99 21.65 16.24
C ALA A 406 -1.70 22.39 15.91
N ILE A 407 -0.76 21.70 15.28
CA ILE A 407 0.50 22.28 14.81
C ILE A 407 0.47 22.29 13.28
N CYS A 408 0.79 23.44 12.68
CA CYS A 408 0.95 23.57 11.24
C CYS A 408 2.37 23.99 10.90
N HIS A 409 3.15 23.12 10.25
CA HIS A 409 4.43 23.50 9.67
C HIS A 409 4.25 23.83 8.20
N VAL A 410 4.75 24.98 7.76
CA VAL A 410 4.90 25.34 6.34
C VAL A 410 6.38 25.36 6.02
N ILE A 411 6.76 24.55 5.04
CA ILE A 411 8.14 24.39 4.61
C ILE A 411 8.26 25.04 3.24
N GLU A 412 9.00 26.14 3.17
CA GLU A 412 9.12 26.97 1.95
C GLU A 412 10.36 26.65 1.11
N ARG A 413 11.36 25.97 1.70
CA ARG A 413 12.57 25.54 1.01
C ARG A 413 13.23 24.38 1.76
N VAL A 414 13.39 23.24 1.10
CA VAL A 414 14.14 22.09 1.61
C VAL A 414 15.54 22.11 0.97
N ALA A 415 16.59 22.04 1.79
CA ALA A 415 17.95 21.85 1.27
C ALA A 415 18.07 20.47 0.60
N GLU A 416 18.52 20.43 -0.65
CA GLU A 416 18.84 19.20 -1.37
C GLU A 416 20.36 19.00 -1.40
N PHE A 417 20.82 17.82 -1.01
CA PHE A 417 22.24 17.46 -1.02
C PHE A 417 22.51 16.38 -2.05
N SER A 418 23.19 16.71 -3.14
CA SER A 418 23.64 15.71 -4.10
C SER A 418 25.00 15.14 -3.68
N SER A 419 25.06 13.83 -3.46
CA SER A 419 26.33 13.10 -3.31
C SER A 419 27.05 13.02 -4.65
N SER A 420 28.37 12.85 -4.62
CA SER A 420 29.21 12.62 -5.81
C SER A 420 28.85 11.34 -6.58
N ARG A 421 28.03 10.46 -5.99
CA ARG A 421 27.49 9.24 -6.62
C ARG A 421 26.08 9.43 -7.22
N GLY A 422 25.55 10.66 -7.27
CA GLY A 422 24.26 10.98 -7.86
C GLY A 422 23.04 10.82 -6.94
N TRP A 423 23.24 10.47 -5.67
CA TRP A 423 22.14 10.40 -4.69
C TRP A 423 21.80 11.78 -4.15
N THR A 424 20.54 12.18 -4.20
CA THR A 424 20.02 13.36 -3.50
C THR A 424 19.54 12.96 -2.10
N TYR A 425 20.12 13.56 -1.06
CA TYR A 425 19.70 13.44 0.33
C TYR A 425 18.88 14.67 0.72
N ARG A 426 17.78 14.43 1.44
CA ARG A 426 16.92 15.47 2.01
C ARG A 426 16.84 15.26 3.52
N PRO A 427 16.87 16.33 4.33
CA PRO A 427 16.81 16.21 5.78
C PRO A 427 15.43 15.72 6.22
N ASP A 428 15.41 14.68 7.05
CA ASP A 428 14.24 14.28 7.86
C ASP A 428 13.96 15.40 8.87
N ILE A 429 12.85 16.12 8.70
CA ILE A 429 12.46 17.17 9.64
C ILE A 429 11.66 16.51 10.75
N ARG A 430 12.09 16.74 12.00
CA ARG A 430 11.41 16.20 13.16
C ARG A 430 10.79 17.30 14.01
N THR A 431 9.47 17.24 14.22
CA THR A 431 8.84 18.06 15.27
C THR A 431 9.06 17.39 16.61
N LYS A 432 9.59 18.13 17.57
CA LYS A 432 9.88 17.67 18.91
C LYS A 432 9.19 18.56 19.93
N VAL A 433 8.43 17.94 20.83
CA VAL A 433 7.84 18.61 21.99
C VAL A 433 8.64 18.24 23.23
N ILE A 434 9.09 19.24 23.97
CA ILE A 434 9.86 19.10 25.21
C ILE A 434 8.97 19.62 26.33
N ILE A 435 8.75 18.82 27.39
CA ILE A 435 7.96 19.22 28.56
C ILE A 435 8.88 19.23 29.78
N ASN A 436 9.00 20.37 30.46
CA ASN A 436 9.84 20.57 31.65
C ASN A 436 11.31 20.14 31.44
N GLY A 437 11.82 20.22 30.21
CA GLY A 437 13.18 19.78 29.86
C GLY A 437 13.31 18.28 29.50
N ASN A 438 12.24 17.49 29.64
CA ASN A 438 12.20 16.09 29.20
C ASN A 438 11.79 16.00 27.73
N ALA A 439 12.50 15.16 26.97
CA ALA A 439 12.34 15.04 25.53
C ALA A 439 11.34 13.93 25.17
N ASN A 440 10.06 14.26 24.93
CA ASN A 440 9.02 13.23 24.94
C ASN A 440 8.20 13.09 23.64
N LEU A 441 8.51 13.77 22.53
CA LEU A 441 7.81 13.53 21.24
C LEU A 441 8.74 13.69 20.03
N PHE A 442 8.58 12.82 19.01
CA PHE A 442 9.25 12.95 17.72
C PHE A 442 8.28 12.64 16.57
N TYR A 443 8.03 13.62 15.71
CA TYR A 443 7.30 13.45 14.44
C TYR A 443 8.27 13.48 13.28
N SER A 444 8.55 12.34 12.65
CA SER A 444 9.36 12.32 11.41
C SER A 444 8.49 12.67 10.21
N MET A 445 8.98 13.60 9.38
CA MET A 445 8.35 13.97 8.12
C MET A 445 9.34 13.71 6.97
N ASP A 446 8.98 12.80 6.06
CA ASP A 446 9.70 12.60 4.80
C ASP A 446 9.31 13.70 3.79
N LEU A 447 10.23 14.66 3.60
CA LEU A 447 9.97 15.90 2.89
C LEU A 447 10.70 15.94 1.56
N GLY A 448 9.92 16.08 0.49
CA GLY A 448 10.36 16.03 -0.90
C GLY A 448 10.07 17.31 -1.68
N SER A 449 9.47 18.33 -1.04
CA SER A 449 9.08 19.61 -1.67
C SER A 449 8.40 20.58 -0.70
N ASP A 450 8.07 21.78 -1.19
CA ASP A 450 7.27 22.80 -0.51
C ASP A 450 5.89 22.24 -0.14
N CYS A 451 5.71 21.98 1.15
CA CYS A 451 4.49 21.40 1.68
C CYS A 451 4.13 22.01 3.03
N SER A 452 2.90 21.75 3.43
CA SER A 452 2.43 22.08 4.75
C SER A 452 1.90 20.83 5.42
N VAL A 453 2.24 20.67 6.68
CA VAL A 453 1.79 19.56 7.52
C VAL A 453 0.99 20.14 8.65
N LEU A 454 -0.27 19.74 8.75
CA LEU A 454 -1.16 20.10 9.84
C LEU A 454 -1.50 18.83 10.61
N PHE A 455 -1.20 18.80 11.91
CA PHE A 455 -1.40 17.61 12.72
C PHE A 455 -1.69 17.89 14.19
N ASP A 456 -2.37 16.95 14.83
CA ASP A 456 -2.54 16.88 16.29
C ASP A 456 -1.46 15.99 16.91
N PRO A 457 -0.59 16.51 17.80
CA PRO A 457 0.50 15.76 18.40
C PRO A 457 0.05 14.74 19.47
N ARG A 458 -1.25 14.48 19.64
CA ARG A 458 -1.74 13.45 20.57
C ARG A 458 -2.09 12.12 19.89
N ASP A 459 -2.28 12.09 18.57
CA ASP A 459 -2.87 10.92 17.86
C ASP A 459 -1.81 9.91 17.34
N ASP A 460 -0.52 10.10 17.63
CA ASP A 460 0.54 9.18 17.19
C ASP A 460 0.91 8.17 18.29
N LYS A 461 1.10 6.91 17.92
CA LYS A 461 1.34 5.77 18.83
C LYS A 461 2.75 5.73 19.42
N VAL A 462 3.58 6.72 19.09
CA VAL A 462 4.99 6.86 19.54
C VAL A 462 5.09 7.92 20.64
N THR A 463 4.09 7.99 21.51
CA THR A 463 4.14 8.82 22.71
C THR A 463 4.83 8.01 23.81
N ASP A 464 6.02 8.41 24.21
CA ASP A 464 6.41 8.20 25.60
C ASP A 464 5.34 8.93 26.44
N ASN A 465 4.85 8.29 27.49
CA ASN A 465 3.67 8.69 28.24
C ASN A 465 3.79 10.16 28.70
N LEU A 466 3.20 11.11 27.95
CA LEU A 466 3.34 12.56 28.17
C LEU A 466 2.98 12.95 29.61
N ASP A 467 2.07 12.17 30.21
CA ASP A 467 1.58 12.31 31.57
C ASP A 467 2.68 12.08 32.63
N GLU A 468 3.73 11.30 32.34
CA GLU A 468 4.83 11.04 33.29
C GLU A 468 5.72 12.28 33.54
N ALA A 469 5.76 13.22 32.59
CA ALA A 469 6.56 14.45 32.72
C ALA A 469 5.79 15.62 33.35
N LEU A 470 4.51 15.43 33.71
CA LEU A 470 3.65 16.47 34.22
C LEU A 470 3.81 16.64 35.74
N LEU A 471 4.00 17.89 36.15
CA LEU A 471 3.89 18.31 37.54
C LEU A 471 2.40 18.51 37.87
N GLU A 472 1.90 17.80 38.89
CA GLU A 472 0.52 17.93 39.37
C GLU A 472 0.27 19.34 39.94
N ASN A 473 -0.84 19.97 39.55
CA ASN A 473 -1.28 21.30 40.02
C ASN A 473 -0.28 22.47 39.78
N GLU A 474 0.82 22.24 39.08
CA GLU A 474 1.82 23.27 38.74
C GLU A 474 1.79 23.63 37.24
N TRP A 475 2.45 24.74 36.91
CA TRP A 475 2.65 25.15 35.52
C TRP A 475 3.76 24.31 34.88
N ASN A 476 3.38 23.49 33.92
CA ASN A 476 4.27 22.74 33.05
C ASN A 476 4.69 23.62 31.87
N HIS A 477 5.98 23.64 31.53
CA HIS A 477 6.51 24.37 30.39
C HIS A 477 6.68 23.42 29.21
N ALA A 478 6.05 23.75 28.07
CA ALA A 478 6.19 23.03 26.81
C ALA A 478 6.93 23.87 25.77
N GLU A 479 7.87 23.25 25.09
CA GLU A 479 8.58 23.82 23.93
C GLU A 479 8.35 22.95 22.70
N VAL A 480 7.79 23.55 21.64
CA VAL A 480 7.69 22.92 20.33
C VAL A 480 8.87 23.38 19.49
N THR A 481 9.72 22.43 19.14
CA THR A 481 10.89 22.63 18.28
C THR A 481 10.72 21.84 16.99
N CYS A 482 11.33 22.33 15.93
CA CYS A 482 11.40 21.61 14.67
C CYS A 482 12.85 21.63 14.20
N PRO A 483 13.77 20.90 14.86
CA PRO A 483 15.16 20.85 14.44
C PRO A 483 15.25 20.26 13.03
N GLY A 484 15.43 21.11 12.03
CA GLY A 484 16.02 20.68 10.77
C GLY A 484 17.44 20.21 11.06
N PHE A 485 17.89 19.10 10.46
CA PHE A 485 19.28 18.68 10.56
C PHE A 485 20.22 19.85 10.18
N THR A 486 20.82 20.50 11.18
CA THR A 486 21.79 21.57 11.00
C THR A 486 23.16 20.97 10.67
N PHE A 487 23.31 20.35 9.50
CA PHE A 487 24.62 20.30 8.87
C PHE A 487 24.79 21.58 8.05
N THR A 488 25.38 22.58 8.71
CA THR A 488 26.15 23.78 8.30
C THR A 488 26.12 24.37 6.87
N PHE A 489 25.28 23.98 5.90
CA PHE A 489 25.39 24.50 4.52
C PHE A 489 24.09 24.88 3.79
N ALA A 490 22.90 24.80 4.41
CA ALA A 490 21.70 25.50 3.89
C ALA A 490 20.57 25.59 4.94
N PRO A 491 19.92 26.75 5.14
CA PRO A 491 18.78 26.87 6.05
C PRO A 491 17.49 26.30 5.41
N THR A 492 16.85 25.35 6.09
CA THR A 492 15.47 24.97 5.82
C THR A 492 14.56 26.01 6.47
N PHE A 493 13.73 26.69 5.68
CA PHE A 493 12.81 27.71 6.20
C PHE A 493 11.48 27.06 6.56
N ILE A 494 11.19 27.03 7.86
CA ILE A 494 9.96 26.46 8.43
C ILE A 494 9.24 27.57 9.17
N LYS A 495 8.00 27.86 8.77
CA LYS A 495 7.06 28.65 9.55
C LYS A 495 6.17 27.69 10.32
N THR A 496 5.89 28.00 11.58
CA THR A 496 5.05 27.16 12.43
C THR A 496 3.88 27.94 12.96
N GLY A 497 2.70 27.36 12.79
CA GLY A 497 1.48 27.73 13.45
C GLY A 497 1.20 26.81 14.64
N LEU A 498 0.72 27.36 15.75
CA LEU A 498 0.11 26.60 16.83
C LEU A 498 -1.30 27.15 17.11
N HIS A 499 -2.26 26.24 17.21
CA HIS A 499 -3.63 26.52 17.63
C HIS A 499 -4.02 25.61 18.80
N VAL A 500 -4.76 26.14 19.77
CA VAL A 500 -5.31 25.34 20.87
C VAL A 500 -6.75 24.97 20.54
N LEU A 501 -7.04 23.67 20.51
CA LEU A 501 -8.39 23.14 20.29
C LEU A 501 -9.23 23.39 21.54
N LYS A 502 -10.02 24.48 21.50
CA LYS A 502 -10.75 25.02 22.66
C LYS A 502 -11.82 24.08 23.21
N GLN A 503 -12.37 23.20 22.38
CA GLN A 503 -13.42 22.26 22.79
C GLN A 503 -12.88 21.13 23.69
N GLU A 504 -11.57 20.84 23.59
CA GLU A 504 -10.91 19.76 24.33
C GLU A 504 -9.90 20.26 25.36
N SER A 505 -9.76 21.57 25.51
CA SER A 505 -8.75 22.21 26.36
C SER A 505 -9.37 23.24 27.31
N ASN A 506 -8.93 23.24 28.57
CA ASN A 506 -9.27 24.31 29.49
C ASN A 506 -8.35 25.53 29.23
N MET A 507 -8.90 26.59 28.64
CA MET A 507 -8.14 27.79 28.31
C MET A 507 -7.61 28.56 29.52
N GLU A 508 -8.18 28.36 30.72
CA GLU A 508 -7.65 28.97 31.95
C GLU A 508 -6.30 28.35 32.38
N ASP A 509 -6.11 27.09 32.00
CA ASP A 509 -4.93 26.28 32.30
C ASP A 509 -3.87 26.37 31.19
N ILE A 510 -3.95 27.33 30.26
CA ILE A 510 -2.99 27.48 29.15
C ILE A 510 -2.55 28.95 29.04
N ARG A 511 -1.23 29.17 28.94
CA ARG A 511 -0.64 30.51 28.81
C ARG A 511 0.56 30.50 27.87
N PHE A 512 0.68 31.53 27.04
CA PHE A 512 1.84 31.71 26.14
C PHE A 512 2.87 32.70 26.69
N SER A 513 2.67 33.15 27.93
CA SER A 513 3.60 33.99 28.66
C SER A 513 3.97 33.30 29.96
N ASP A 514 5.23 33.43 30.36
CA ASP A 514 5.76 32.80 31.56
C ASP A 514 4.93 33.22 32.80
N PRO A 515 4.17 32.29 33.40
CA PRO A 515 3.33 32.60 34.56
C PRO A 515 4.17 32.93 35.80
N CYS A 516 5.44 32.51 35.85
CA CYS A 516 6.37 32.73 36.95
C CYS A 516 7.11 34.08 36.86
N ARG A 517 7.01 34.81 35.73
CA ARG A 517 7.57 36.17 35.60
C ARG A 517 6.77 37.21 36.37
N LYS A 518 5.44 37.08 36.47
CA LYS A 518 4.60 38.04 37.23
C LYS A 518 4.86 37.99 38.73
N THR A 519 5.11 36.82 39.30
CA THR A 519 5.45 36.66 40.72
C THR A 519 6.87 37.11 41.07
N LYS A 520 7.80 37.15 40.11
CA LYS A 520 9.15 37.70 40.34
C LYS A 520 9.21 39.23 40.24
N LEU A 521 8.34 39.85 39.44
CA LEU A 521 8.36 41.31 39.25
C LEU A 521 7.78 42.10 40.43
N GLU A 522 6.93 41.50 41.27
CA GLU A 522 6.46 42.12 42.52
C GLU A 522 7.52 42.11 43.63
N ASN A 523 8.64 41.39 43.46
CA ASN A 523 9.70 41.30 44.47
C ASN A 523 10.99 42.08 44.14
N HIS A 524 11.14 42.69 42.97
CA HIS A 524 12.32 43.52 42.69
C HIS A 524 12.04 44.64 41.67
N PHE A 525 11.99 45.89 42.14
CA PHE A 525 12.13 47.06 41.27
C PHE A 525 13.58 47.27 40.82
N ASN A 526 13.71 47.79 39.58
CA ASN A 526 14.88 48.38 38.88
C ASN A 526 15.92 47.45 38.21
N SER A 527 15.76 47.18 36.91
CA SER A 527 16.56 47.81 35.83
C SER A 527 16.48 47.07 34.47
N SER A 528 16.50 47.88 33.40
CA SER A 528 16.69 47.61 31.95
C SER A 528 15.71 46.69 31.16
N LYS A 529 15.11 47.29 30.12
CA LYS A 529 14.48 46.66 28.93
C LYS A 529 15.47 45.70 28.21
N PRO A 530 14.97 44.73 27.42
CA PRO A 530 14.86 44.97 25.98
C PRO A 530 13.55 44.49 25.32
N GLU A 531 13.25 45.16 24.22
CA GLU A 531 12.19 44.91 23.23
C GLU A 531 12.60 43.80 22.25
N ASN A 532 11.66 42.91 21.89
CA ASN A 532 11.27 42.54 20.52
C ASN A 532 10.52 41.19 20.49
N GLN A 533 9.24 41.24 20.82
CA GLN A 533 8.21 40.34 20.28
C GLN A 533 7.09 41.27 19.82
N ARG A 534 6.70 41.21 18.54
CA ARG A 534 5.58 42.02 18.04
C ARG A 534 4.27 41.45 18.60
N TRP A 535 3.73 42.14 19.58
CA TRP A 535 2.36 41.96 20.05
C TRP A 535 1.40 42.56 19.03
N VAL A 536 0.60 41.72 18.38
CA VAL A 536 -0.64 42.21 17.74
C VAL A 536 -1.72 42.14 18.80
N GLY A 537 -1.83 43.22 19.59
CA GLY A 537 -2.94 43.42 20.51
C GLY A 537 -4.22 43.66 19.73
N ASN A 538 -5.20 42.79 19.94
CA ASN A 538 -6.56 42.94 19.43
C ASN A 538 -7.31 44.03 20.21
N ASP A 539 -7.30 45.26 19.70
CA ASP A 539 -8.27 46.31 20.07
C ASP A 539 -9.35 46.52 18.99
N VAL A 540 -9.61 45.50 18.15
CA VAL A 540 -10.69 45.52 17.14
C VAL A 540 -11.87 44.60 17.52
N ALA A 541 -11.78 43.86 18.63
CA ALA A 541 -12.78 42.85 19.00
C ALA A 541 -14.14 43.40 19.50
N LYS A 542 -14.33 44.72 19.64
CA LYS A 542 -15.63 45.30 20.04
C LYS A 542 -16.48 45.87 18.90
N THR A 543 -15.99 45.90 17.66
CA THR A 543 -16.74 46.51 16.54
C THR A 543 -17.21 45.49 15.49
N GLN A 544 -16.65 44.27 15.45
CA GLN A 544 -17.08 43.22 14.51
C GLN A 544 -18.23 42.33 15.01
N VAL A 545 -18.48 42.25 16.32
CA VAL A 545 -19.60 41.46 16.89
C VAL A 545 -20.96 42.12 16.58
N VAL A 546 -20.99 43.45 16.39
CA VAL A 546 -22.23 44.18 16.05
C VAL A 546 -22.57 44.05 14.54
N GLN A 547 -21.58 43.88 13.66
CA GLN A 547 -21.82 43.69 12.23
C GLN A 547 -22.19 42.24 11.85
N GLN A 548 -21.67 41.22 12.53
CA GLN A 548 -22.10 39.83 12.30
C GLN A 548 -23.53 39.55 12.79
N GLN A 549 -24.00 40.21 13.86
CA GLN A 549 -25.40 40.12 14.28
C GLN A 549 -26.37 40.84 13.32
N GLN A 550 -25.97 41.94 12.68
CA GLN A 550 -26.79 42.61 11.66
C GLN A 550 -26.88 41.80 10.34
N LEU A 551 -25.82 41.10 9.95
CA LEU A 551 -25.83 40.22 8.77
C LEU A 551 -26.72 38.99 8.98
N MET A 552 -26.70 38.37 10.18
CA MET A 552 -27.63 37.28 10.51
C MET A 552 -29.09 37.74 10.61
N GLY A 553 -29.36 38.94 11.12
CA GLY A 553 -30.69 39.54 11.12
C GLY A 553 -31.22 39.81 9.70
N SER A 554 -30.36 40.26 8.78
CA SER A 554 -30.73 40.47 7.37
C SER A 554 -30.97 39.17 6.60
N PHE A 555 -30.24 38.10 6.95
CA PHE A 555 -30.38 36.78 6.33
C PHE A 555 -31.68 36.09 6.77
N LEU A 556 -32.01 36.16 8.07
CA LEU A 556 -33.28 35.64 8.60
C LEU A 556 -34.47 36.45 8.07
N SER A 557 -34.38 37.77 7.97
CA SER A 557 -35.43 38.62 7.38
C SER A 557 -35.71 38.26 5.90
N ARG A 558 -34.67 37.97 5.10
CA ARG A 558 -34.81 37.54 3.71
C ARG A 558 -35.39 36.12 3.57
N MET A 559 -35.05 35.20 4.47
CA MET A 559 -35.67 33.86 4.52
C MET A 559 -37.16 33.92 4.85
N TRP A 560 -37.57 34.77 5.79
CA TRP A 560 -38.99 34.98 6.11
C TRP A 560 -39.76 35.62 4.95
N HIS A 561 -39.15 36.55 4.21
CA HIS A 561 -39.78 37.15 3.03
C HIS A 561 -39.98 36.13 1.90
N TRP A 562 -39.00 35.23 1.67
CA TRP A 562 -39.13 34.14 0.70
C TRP A 562 -40.18 33.10 1.11
N ALA A 563 -40.26 32.74 2.39
CA ALA A 563 -41.30 31.85 2.91
C ALA A 563 -42.70 32.45 2.77
N LEU A 564 -42.86 33.76 3.00
CA LEU A 564 -44.13 34.46 2.83
C LEU A 564 -44.54 34.58 1.35
N VAL A 565 -43.60 34.86 0.44
CA VAL A 565 -43.84 34.88 -1.01
C VAL A 565 -44.20 33.49 -1.54
N PHE A 566 -43.57 32.43 -1.02
CA PHE A 566 -43.90 31.05 -1.37
C PHE A 566 -45.29 30.63 -0.88
N LEU A 567 -45.66 31.03 0.34
CA LEU A 567 -47.01 30.78 0.89
C LEU A 567 -48.11 31.57 0.16
N ILE A 568 -47.83 32.81 -0.27
CA ILE A 568 -48.76 33.61 -1.07
C ILE A 568 -48.89 33.06 -2.50
N SER A 569 -47.81 32.52 -3.07
CA SER A 569 -47.83 31.88 -4.40
C SER A 569 -48.57 30.53 -4.37
N CYS A 570 -48.42 29.73 -3.30
CA CYS A 570 -49.19 28.49 -3.12
C CYS A 570 -50.69 28.74 -2.85
N ARG A 571 -51.07 29.88 -2.27
CA ARG A 571 -52.50 30.24 -2.09
C ARG A 571 -53.18 30.75 -3.37
N ARG A 572 -52.42 31.20 -4.38
CA ARG A 572 -52.96 31.65 -5.67
C ARG A 572 -53.15 30.51 -6.70
N ASN A 573 -52.59 29.33 -6.45
CA ASN A 573 -52.76 28.15 -7.30
C ASN A 573 -53.82 27.15 -6.79
N ASN A 574 -54.60 27.52 -5.75
CA ASN A 574 -55.67 26.71 -5.17
C ASN A 574 -57.01 27.48 -5.06
N GLN A 575 -57.27 28.41 -5.99
CA GLN A 575 -58.61 28.94 -6.28
C GLN A 575 -58.90 28.84 -7.77
#